data_AF-A0A0L7QLA8-F1
#
_entry.id   AF-A0A0L7QLA8-F1
#
_cell.length_a   1.000
_cell.length_b   1.000
_cell.length_c   1.000
_cell.angle_alpha   90.00
_cell.angle_beta   90.00
_cell.angle_gamma   90.00
#
_symmetry.space_group_name_H-M   'P 1'
#
loop_
_entity.id
_entity.type
_entity.pdbx_description
1 polymer ?
#
loop_
_entity_poly.entity_id
_entity_poly.type
_entity_poly.pdbx_seq_one_letter_code
_entity_poly.pdbx_strand_id
1 'polypeptide(L)'
;MTASYSEISFDSQSSPPVSELRSLIDSPDIDGRKFLDGSLEKMNGIGSRPDQLNLRNRESSPIEDEDIDPPSYHKAMGYLQLEGTVMQDGDMVLFVAEDLENKIKLSSPVTKKGDTPSFPGSRSSTPCLYRQALTPQVPLLDHNVLNELEMEARKVATSVDALTENLAAILHSVNDHLNVTFSFAFQYFIILSQCSQASALTVGCLETYRDAVCKTCDAVDHNIKSMYQLMAKCEELSKSMGPVYKLAEQMRVSKHLSVRACFLHYFY
;
A
#
# COMPACT_ATOMS: atom_id res chain seq x y z
N MET A 1 7.89 -47.49 -22.30
CA MET A 1 7.89 -46.14 -22.91
C MET A 1 9.21 -45.50 -22.58
N THR A 2 10.11 -45.43 -23.55
CA THR A 2 11.46 -44.85 -23.44
C THR A 2 11.42 -43.47 -24.08
N ALA A 3 11.65 -42.40 -23.30
CA ALA A 3 11.68 -41.04 -23.80
C ALA A 3 13.02 -40.74 -24.47
N SER A 4 12.99 -40.42 -25.76
CA SER A 4 14.14 -40.00 -26.56
C SER A 4 14.58 -38.59 -26.17
N TYR A 5 15.86 -38.45 -25.83
CA TYR A 5 16.56 -37.17 -25.69
C TYR A 5 16.89 -36.62 -27.09
N SER A 6 16.49 -35.38 -27.38
CA SER A 6 16.97 -34.66 -28.56
C SER A 6 18.32 -34.00 -28.23
N GLU A 7 19.37 -34.48 -28.88
CA GLU A 7 20.70 -33.85 -28.87
C GLU A 7 20.64 -32.52 -29.63
N ILE A 8 21.20 -31.47 -29.02
CA ILE A 8 21.32 -30.14 -29.63
C ILE A 8 22.78 -30.03 -30.10
N SER A 9 22.99 -30.00 -31.42
CA SER A 9 24.32 -29.87 -32.03
C SER A 9 24.95 -28.52 -31.72
N PHE A 10 26.18 -28.55 -31.19
CA PHE A 10 27.07 -27.39 -31.11
C PHE A 10 27.80 -27.21 -32.44
N ASP A 11 27.37 -26.26 -33.25
CA ASP A 11 28.16 -25.78 -34.38
C ASP A 11 29.19 -24.76 -33.88
N SER A 12 30.45 -25.17 -33.91
CA SER A 12 31.61 -24.31 -33.67
C SER A 12 31.96 -23.59 -34.96
N GLN A 13 31.64 -22.30 -35.09
CA GLN A 13 32.31 -21.42 -36.05
C GLN A 13 32.11 -19.93 -35.74
N SER A 14 33.23 -19.20 -35.73
CA SER A 14 33.43 -17.75 -35.77
C SER A 14 33.28 -16.93 -34.47
N SER A 15 34.42 -16.72 -33.81
CA SER A 15 34.66 -15.57 -32.92
C SER A 15 34.63 -14.25 -33.71
N PRO A 16 34.01 -13.16 -33.22
CA PRO A 16 34.30 -11.82 -33.69
C PRO A 16 35.59 -11.27 -33.04
N PRO A 17 36.35 -10.40 -33.74
CA PRO A 17 37.63 -9.89 -33.27
C PRO A 17 37.49 -8.89 -32.12
N VAL A 18 38.44 -8.95 -31.19
CA VAL A 18 38.64 -8.04 -30.06
C VAL A 18 39.10 -6.68 -30.59
N SER A 19 38.19 -5.85 -31.11
CA SER A 19 38.54 -4.49 -31.56
C SER A 19 37.49 -3.40 -31.34
N GLU A 20 36.29 -3.69 -30.85
CA GLU A 20 35.25 -2.67 -30.62
C GLU A 20 35.13 -2.15 -29.17
N LEU A 21 35.90 -2.69 -28.21
CA LEU A 21 35.81 -2.27 -26.80
C LEU A 21 36.72 -1.09 -26.40
N ARG A 22 37.48 -0.52 -27.34
CA ARG A 22 38.45 0.56 -27.07
C ARG A 22 38.05 1.95 -27.56
N SER A 23 36.92 2.13 -28.26
CA SER A 23 36.56 3.43 -28.87
C SER A 23 35.49 4.25 -28.12
N LEU A 24 35.16 3.92 -26.87
CA LEU A 24 34.17 4.68 -26.08
C LEU A 24 34.76 5.36 -24.83
N ILE A 25 36.09 5.44 -24.73
CA ILE A 25 36.77 6.29 -23.75
C ILE A 25 37.49 7.39 -24.53
N ASP A 26 36.72 8.34 -25.04
CA ASP A 26 37.27 9.64 -25.42
C ASP A 26 36.28 10.72 -24.95
N SER A 27 36.76 11.54 -24.01
CA SER A 27 36.02 12.66 -23.44
C SER A 27 36.13 13.88 -24.35
N PRO A 28 35.12 14.76 -24.40
CA PRO A 28 35.38 16.16 -24.70
C PRO A 28 35.60 16.94 -23.40
N ASP A 29 36.75 17.62 -23.34
CA ASP A 29 37.09 18.72 -22.44
C ASP A 29 35.95 19.73 -22.26
N ILE A 30 35.65 20.09 -21.01
CA ILE A 30 35.01 21.37 -20.70
C ILE A 30 35.64 21.96 -19.43
N ASP A 31 36.47 22.97 -19.67
CA ASP A 31 37.03 23.92 -18.71
C ASP A 31 35.90 24.69 -17.99
N GLY A 32 36.09 24.99 -16.70
CA GLY A 32 35.02 25.62 -15.92
C GLY A 32 35.28 25.80 -14.43
N ARG A 33 36.51 26.13 -14.02
CA ARG A 33 36.72 26.75 -12.71
C ARG A 33 36.11 28.15 -12.72
N LYS A 34 35.00 28.36 -12.00
CA LYS A 34 34.67 29.58 -11.23
C LYS A 34 33.26 29.47 -10.64
N PHE A 35 33.03 30.24 -9.57
CA PHE A 35 31.81 30.40 -8.79
C PHE A 35 31.62 29.45 -7.60
N LEU A 36 32.50 29.63 -6.63
CA LEU A 36 32.04 29.74 -5.25
C LEU A 36 31.96 31.23 -4.90
N ASP A 37 30.88 31.57 -4.19
CA ASP A 37 30.72 32.68 -3.23
C ASP A 37 29.73 33.81 -3.60
N GLY A 38 28.87 34.12 -2.61
CA GLY A 38 28.09 35.36 -2.53
C GLY A 38 26.57 35.25 -2.64
N SER A 39 25.87 34.79 -1.59
CA SER A 39 25.00 35.66 -0.76
C SER A 39 23.92 34.89 0.04
N LEU A 40 24.10 34.90 1.36
CA LEU A 40 23.12 35.05 2.46
C LEU A 40 21.85 35.86 2.03
N GLU A 41 20.60 35.69 2.50
CA GLU A 41 20.02 35.34 3.81
C GLU A 41 18.53 34.91 3.69
N LYS A 42 18.06 34.22 4.75
CA LYS A 42 16.69 34.21 5.35
C LYS A 42 15.54 33.52 4.61
N MET A 43 15.06 32.41 5.21
CA MET A 43 13.90 32.49 6.13
C MET A 43 13.83 31.24 7.04
N ASN A 44 13.72 31.48 8.35
CA ASN A 44 13.38 30.52 9.39
C ASN A 44 12.02 29.86 9.13
N GLY A 45 11.86 28.58 9.51
CA GLY A 45 10.53 27.97 9.59
C GLY A 45 10.51 26.45 9.79
N ILE A 46 11.00 26.00 10.94
CA ILE A 46 10.49 24.92 11.81
C ILE A 46 9.79 23.72 11.13
N GLY A 47 10.32 22.53 11.41
CA GLY A 47 9.84 21.26 10.90
C GLY A 47 8.57 20.69 11.56
N SER A 48 8.35 19.43 11.22
CA SER A 48 7.41 18.46 11.83
C SER A 48 5.99 18.42 11.26
N ARG A 49 5.85 17.57 10.24
CA ARG A 49 4.84 16.50 10.08
C ARG A 49 3.77 16.40 11.20
N PRO A 50 2.47 16.58 10.90
CA PRO A 50 1.40 16.27 11.86
C PRO A 50 0.88 14.86 11.59
N ASP A 51 1.34 13.89 12.38
CA ASP A 51 0.74 12.56 12.48
C ASP A 51 0.97 12.04 13.91
N GLN A 52 0.27 12.60 14.91
CA GLN A 52 0.17 11.98 16.24
C GLN A 52 -1.19 12.28 16.90
N LEU A 53 -2.02 11.24 16.96
CA LEU A 53 -3.21 11.11 17.80
C LEU A 53 -2.80 11.28 19.27
N ASN A 54 -3.24 12.37 19.91
CA ASN A 54 -3.16 12.52 21.36
C ASN A 54 -4.56 12.34 21.96
N LEU A 55 -4.84 11.15 22.46
CA LEU A 55 -5.96 10.86 23.36
C LEU A 55 -5.70 11.56 24.69
N ARG A 56 -6.16 12.81 24.82
CA ARG A 56 -6.18 13.49 26.12
C ARG A 56 -7.56 13.30 26.75
N ASN A 57 -7.64 12.32 27.65
CA ASN A 57 -8.66 12.29 28.69
C ASN A 57 -8.69 13.64 29.40
N ARG A 58 -9.86 14.29 29.37
CA ARG A 58 -10.20 15.33 30.33
C ARG A 58 -11.64 15.14 30.76
N GLU A 59 -11.78 14.51 31.91
CA GLU A 59 -12.96 14.50 32.74
C GLU A 59 -13.41 15.93 33.09
N SER A 60 -14.72 16.05 33.35
CA SER A 60 -15.41 17.05 34.17
C SER A 60 -15.29 18.52 33.76
N SER A 61 -16.37 19.08 33.18
CA SER A 61 -17.37 19.91 33.88
C SER A 61 -18.07 20.85 32.88
N PRO A 62 -19.39 21.08 33.02
CA PRO A 62 -20.18 21.85 32.08
C PRO A 62 -19.99 23.36 32.32
N ILE A 63 -19.85 24.13 31.26
CA ILE A 63 -20.05 25.58 31.29
C ILE A 63 -21.40 25.81 30.62
N GLU A 64 -22.34 26.17 31.48
CA GLU A 64 -23.65 26.75 31.20
C GLU A 64 -23.47 28.00 30.34
N ASP A 65 -24.25 28.12 29.28
CA ASP A 65 -24.77 29.37 28.74
C ASP A 65 -25.71 29.01 27.58
N GLU A 66 -27.02 29.13 27.84
CA GLU A 66 -28.09 29.55 26.90
C GLU A 66 -29.41 29.50 27.70
N ASP A 67 -29.67 30.59 28.42
CA ASP A 67 -30.96 30.93 29.02
C ASP A 67 -32.00 31.18 27.90
N ILE A 68 -32.70 30.12 27.51
CA ILE A 68 -34.08 30.22 27.01
C ILE A 68 -34.88 29.13 27.71
N ASP A 69 -35.53 29.50 28.81
CA ASP A 69 -36.61 28.70 29.42
C ASP A 69 -37.86 28.73 28.51
N PRO A 70 -38.30 27.59 27.93
CA PRO A 70 -39.71 27.30 27.85
C PRO A 70 -40.12 26.57 29.14
N PRO A 71 -40.91 27.19 30.04
CA PRO A 71 -41.31 26.58 31.30
C PRO A 71 -42.39 25.52 31.03
N SER A 72 -42.05 24.35 30.49
CA SER A 72 -43.04 23.27 30.32
C SER A 72 -42.51 21.86 30.05
N TYR A 73 -41.21 21.62 29.88
CA TYR A 73 -40.75 20.24 29.61
C TYR A 73 -40.53 19.43 30.89
N HIS A 74 -39.77 19.95 31.87
CA HIS A 74 -39.52 19.22 33.12
C HIS A 74 -40.80 18.92 33.93
N LYS A 75 -41.78 19.82 33.91
CA LYS A 75 -43.06 19.59 34.59
C LYS A 75 -43.90 18.51 33.88
N ALA A 76 -43.92 18.52 32.54
CA ALA A 76 -44.60 17.49 31.76
C ALA A 76 -43.94 16.12 31.93
N MET A 77 -42.61 16.06 31.99
CA MET A 77 -41.86 14.83 32.28
C MET A 77 -42.21 14.25 33.65
N GLY A 78 -42.40 15.11 34.67
CA GLY A 78 -42.85 14.68 35.99
C GLY A 78 -44.27 14.10 36.00
N TYR A 79 -45.18 14.64 35.19
CA TYR A 79 -46.51 14.05 35.04
C TYR A 79 -46.48 12.72 34.28
N LEU A 80 -45.68 12.62 33.23
CA LEU A 80 -45.52 11.38 32.47
C LEU A 80 -44.90 10.28 33.32
N GLN A 81 -43.90 10.60 34.16
CA GLN A 81 -43.30 9.63 35.08
C GLN A 81 -44.28 9.10 36.15
N LEU A 82 -45.32 9.88 36.47
CA LEU A 82 -46.37 9.48 37.41
C LEU A 82 -47.45 8.60 36.76
N GLU A 83 -47.59 8.67 35.44
CA GLU A 83 -48.60 7.95 34.65
C GLU A 83 -48.01 6.71 33.92
N GLY A 84 -46.69 6.54 33.96
CA GLY A 84 -45.99 5.41 33.37
C GLY A 84 -44.47 5.53 33.42
N THR A 85 -43.79 4.60 32.74
CA THR A 85 -42.32 4.56 32.72
C THR A 85 -41.80 5.44 31.60
N VAL A 86 -41.03 6.46 31.95
CA VAL A 86 -40.36 7.36 31.00
C VAL A 86 -38.88 7.01 30.91
N MET A 87 -38.36 6.87 29.69
CA MET A 87 -36.95 6.70 29.38
C MET A 87 -36.52 7.84 28.44
N GLN A 88 -35.43 8.52 28.75
CA GLN A 88 -34.90 9.58 27.90
C GLN A 88 -33.58 9.10 27.29
N ASP A 89 -33.50 9.11 25.96
CA ASP A 89 -32.30 8.83 25.20
C ASP A 89 -31.96 10.07 24.34
N GLY A 90 -30.98 10.84 24.79
CA GLY A 90 -30.67 12.16 24.22
C GLY A 90 -31.86 13.13 24.30
N ASP A 91 -32.30 13.62 23.14
CA ASP A 91 -33.47 14.51 22.99
C ASP A 91 -34.80 13.73 22.84
N MET A 92 -34.74 12.41 22.74
CA MET A 92 -35.91 11.57 22.54
C MET A 92 -36.45 11.03 23.87
N VAL A 93 -37.75 11.23 24.11
CA VAL A 93 -38.46 10.70 25.28
C VAL A 93 -39.35 9.54 24.87
N LEU A 94 -39.07 8.37 25.42
CA LEU A 94 -39.87 7.16 25.28
C LEU A 94 -40.75 6.98 26.51
N PHE A 95 -42.07 6.98 26.33
CA PHE A 95 -43.04 6.81 27.41
C PHE A 95 -43.87 5.55 27.22
N VAL A 96 -43.90 4.70 28.26
CA VAL A 96 -44.72 3.50 28.32
C VAL A 96 -45.72 3.64 29.46
N ALA A 97 -47.00 3.83 29.12
CA ALA A 97 -48.09 3.88 30.11
C ALA A 97 -48.29 2.52 30.78
N GLU A 98 -48.62 2.49 32.08
CA GLU A 98 -48.80 1.25 32.85
C GLU A 98 -49.94 0.36 32.31
N ASP A 99 -51.08 0.96 31.96
CA ASP A 99 -52.28 0.26 31.49
C ASP A 99 -52.67 0.69 30.06
N LEU A 100 -51.71 0.61 29.12
CA LEU A 100 -51.89 1.08 27.75
C LEU A 100 -53.15 0.48 27.08
N GLU A 101 -53.43 -0.81 27.29
CA GLU A 101 -54.60 -1.49 26.74
C GLU A 101 -55.93 -0.91 27.26
N ASN A 102 -56.02 -0.63 28.56
CA ASN A 102 -57.23 -0.06 29.16
C ASN A 102 -57.44 1.39 28.71
N LYS A 103 -56.36 2.18 28.63
CA LYS A 103 -56.44 3.56 28.12
C LYS A 103 -56.87 3.62 26.66
N ILE A 104 -56.42 2.69 25.82
CA ILE A 104 -56.87 2.57 24.42
C ILE A 104 -58.36 2.17 24.34
N LYS A 105 -58.82 1.27 25.22
CA LYS A 105 -60.24 0.88 25.31
C LYS A 105 -61.13 2.04 25.72
N LEU A 106 -60.67 2.90 26.63
CA LEU A 106 -61.38 4.10 27.07
C LEU A 106 -61.33 5.25 26.05
N SER A 107 -60.24 5.36 25.26
CA SER A 107 -60.13 6.36 24.19
C SER A 107 -60.92 6.00 22.93
N SER A 108 -61.44 4.76 22.85
CA SER A 108 -62.32 4.33 21.78
C SER A 108 -63.76 4.80 22.06
N PRO A 109 -64.53 5.28 21.05
CA PRO A 109 -65.91 5.71 21.27
C PRO A 109 -66.77 4.57 21.83
N VAL A 110 -67.26 4.71 23.07
CA VAL A 110 -68.16 3.73 23.70
C VAL A 110 -69.47 3.67 22.93
N THR A 111 -69.70 2.57 22.21
CA THR A 111 -71.05 2.15 21.87
C THR A 111 -71.53 1.22 22.98
N LYS A 112 -72.46 1.70 23.82
CA LYS A 112 -73.11 0.86 24.83
C LYS A 112 -73.85 -0.28 24.12
N LYS A 113 -73.42 -1.51 24.37
CA LYS A 113 -74.05 -2.75 23.93
C LYS A 113 -75.03 -3.23 25.00
N GLY A 114 -76.33 -3.20 24.70
CA GLY A 114 -77.36 -3.81 25.54
C GLY A 114 -78.68 -3.07 25.50
N ASP A 115 -79.54 -3.46 24.55
CA ASP A 115 -80.94 -3.86 24.79
C ASP A 115 -81.67 -3.93 23.45
N THR A 116 -81.89 -5.16 22.98
CA THR A 116 -82.84 -5.44 21.90
C THR A 116 -84.20 -5.72 22.54
N PRO A 117 -85.27 -5.09 22.06
CA PRO A 117 -86.49 -5.83 21.81
C PRO A 117 -86.82 -5.83 20.31
N SER A 118 -87.16 -7.03 19.87
CA SER A 118 -87.60 -7.47 18.56
C SER A 118 -88.55 -6.53 17.78
N PHE A 119 -88.22 -6.40 16.49
CA PHE A 119 -89.05 -5.93 15.37
C PHE A 119 -90.44 -6.60 15.32
N PRO A 120 -91.46 -5.95 14.73
CA PRO A 120 -91.70 -6.13 13.29
C PRO A 120 -92.18 -4.86 12.56
N GLY A 121 -91.71 -4.62 11.33
CA GLY A 121 -92.35 -3.60 10.48
C GLY A 121 -91.50 -2.99 9.37
N SER A 122 -91.04 -3.82 8.45
CA SER A 122 -90.87 -3.55 7.01
C SER A 122 -90.94 -2.11 6.43
N ARG A 123 -89.90 -1.84 5.62
CA ARG A 123 -89.89 -1.06 4.35
C ARG A 123 -89.72 0.46 4.42
N SER A 124 -88.46 0.90 4.40
CA SER A 124 -87.99 1.88 3.42
C SER A 124 -86.46 1.93 3.37
N SER A 125 -85.93 1.73 2.18
CA SER A 125 -84.50 1.75 1.87
C SER A 125 -83.92 3.14 2.14
N THR A 126 -83.13 3.27 3.20
CA THR A 126 -82.21 4.40 3.42
C THR A 126 -80.79 3.84 3.42
N PRO A 127 -79.96 4.12 2.40
CA PRO A 127 -78.56 3.72 2.44
C PRO A 127 -77.77 4.64 3.38
N CYS A 128 -76.68 4.08 3.92
CA CYS A 128 -75.39 4.76 4.17
C CYS A 128 -75.13 5.67 5.39
N LEU A 129 -75.81 5.54 6.54
CA LEU A 129 -75.30 6.18 7.77
C LEU A 129 -73.99 5.56 8.33
N TYR A 130 -73.57 4.39 7.82
CA TYR A 130 -72.23 3.84 8.13
C TYR A 130 -71.10 4.47 7.30
N ARG A 131 -71.42 5.21 6.22
CA ARG A 131 -70.41 5.85 5.36
C ARG A 131 -70.06 7.28 5.82
N GLN A 132 -70.89 7.89 6.67
CA GLN A 132 -70.70 9.28 7.09
C GLN A 132 -69.77 9.43 8.32
N ALA A 133 -69.55 8.35 9.09
CA ALA A 133 -68.55 8.32 10.16
C ALA A 133 -67.11 8.04 9.64
N LEU A 134 -66.93 7.81 8.34
CA LEU A 134 -65.63 7.64 7.68
C LEU A 134 -65.33 8.73 6.64
N THR A 135 -66.08 9.84 6.65
CA THR A 135 -65.81 11.00 5.80
C THR A 135 -65.38 12.17 6.66
N PRO A 136 -64.09 12.55 6.67
CA PRO A 136 -63.68 13.79 7.30
C PRO A 136 -64.38 14.94 6.56
N GLN A 137 -65.22 15.70 7.26
CA GLN A 137 -65.80 16.95 6.76
C GLN A 137 -64.70 18.02 6.75
N VAL A 138 -63.83 17.94 5.75
CA VAL A 138 -62.86 18.99 5.44
C VAL A 138 -63.63 20.08 4.66
N PRO A 139 -63.43 21.38 4.95
CA PRO A 139 -64.04 22.49 4.20
C PRO A 139 -63.92 22.28 2.69
N LEU A 140 -64.89 22.77 1.90
CA LEU A 140 -64.90 22.68 0.42
C LEU A 140 -63.59 23.27 -0.15
N LEU A 141 -62.58 22.41 -0.33
CA LEU A 141 -61.28 22.79 -0.86
C LEU A 141 -61.48 23.17 -2.32
N ASP A 142 -61.07 24.38 -2.66
CA ASP A 142 -61.07 24.84 -4.04
C ASP A 142 -60.18 23.90 -4.86
N HIS A 143 -60.79 23.18 -5.82
CA HIS A 143 -60.11 22.19 -6.65
C HIS A 143 -58.94 22.82 -7.43
N ASN A 144 -59.00 24.13 -7.67
CA ASN A 144 -57.95 24.84 -8.37
C ASN A 144 -56.65 24.92 -7.54
N VAL A 145 -56.77 25.21 -6.24
CA VAL A 145 -55.62 25.24 -5.30
C VAL A 145 -55.03 23.85 -5.11
N LEU A 146 -55.88 22.81 -5.07
CA LEU A 146 -55.42 21.42 -4.95
C LEU A 146 -54.64 20.97 -6.20
N ASN A 147 -55.11 21.35 -7.39
CA ASN A 147 -54.46 21.04 -8.67
C ASN A 147 -53.15 21.82 -8.85
N GLU A 148 -53.08 23.07 -8.39
CA GLU A 148 -51.84 23.84 -8.31
C GLU A 148 -50.84 23.20 -7.33
N LEU A 149 -51.30 22.76 -6.15
CA LEU A 149 -50.45 22.06 -5.18
C LEU A 149 -49.94 20.72 -5.73
N GLU A 150 -50.78 19.95 -6.42
CA GLU A 150 -50.38 18.69 -7.07
C GLU A 150 -49.35 18.93 -8.19
N MET A 151 -49.55 19.99 -8.98
CA MET A 151 -48.62 20.37 -10.03
C MET A 151 -47.28 20.86 -9.46
N GLU A 152 -47.31 21.65 -8.39
CA GLU A 152 -46.09 22.12 -7.72
C GLU A 152 -45.37 20.99 -6.99
N ALA A 153 -46.11 20.10 -6.32
CA ALA A 153 -45.55 18.89 -5.73
C ALA A 153 -44.87 17.99 -6.78
N ARG A 154 -45.46 17.88 -7.99
CA ARG A 154 -44.83 17.16 -9.11
C ARG A 154 -43.55 17.84 -9.60
N LYS A 155 -43.54 19.17 -9.72
CA LYS A 155 -42.31 19.91 -10.08
C LYS A 155 -41.22 19.73 -9.03
N VAL A 156 -41.55 19.83 -7.75
CA VAL A 156 -40.61 19.61 -6.65
C VAL A 156 -40.08 18.17 -6.70
N ALA A 157 -40.93 17.17 -6.90
CA ALA A 157 -40.49 15.78 -7.06
C ALA A 157 -39.49 15.63 -8.22
N THR A 158 -39.81 16.17 -9.41
CA THR A 158 -38.89 16.13 -10.56
C THR A 158 -37.59 16.90 -10.30
N SER A 159 -37.63 17.98 -9.53
CA SER A 159 -36.44 18.74 -9.13
C SER A 159 -35.55 17.95 -8.18
N VAL A 160 -36.14 17.19 -7.25
CA VAL A 160 -35.42 16.33 -6.31
C VAL A 160 -34.82 15.12 -7.04
N ASP A 161 -35.55 14.54 -8.00
CA ASP A 161 -35.03 13.45 -8.84
C ASP A 161 -33.80 13.91 -9.65
N ALA A 162 -33.89 15.09 -10.28
CA ALA A 162 -32.77 15.67 -11.01
C ALA A 162 -31.56 15.96 -10.11
N LEU A 163 -31.78 16.44 -8.89
CA LEU A 163 -30.70 16.64 -7.91
C LEU A 163 -30.09 15.31 -7.48
N THR A 164 -30.91 14.28 -7.26
CA THR A 164 -30.45 12.95 -6.83
C THR A 164 -29.61 12.29 -7.91
N GLU A 165 -30.03 12.38 -9.18
CA GLU A 165 -29.25 11.90 -10.32
C GLU A 165 -27.93 12.66 -10.46
N ASN A 166 -27.95 13.98 -10.31
CA ASN A 166 -26.73 14.81 -10.34
C ASN A 166 -25.76 14.44 -9.21
N LEU A 167 -26.26 14.24 -7.99
CA LEU A 167 -25.45 13.80 -6.86
C LEU A 167 -24.87 12.40 -7.09
N ALA A 168 -25.65 11.47 -7.64
CA ALA A 168 -25.18 10.13 -7.99
C ALA A 168 -24.06 10.18 -9.04
N ALA A 169 -24.19 11.03 -10.07
CA ALA A 169 -23.16 11.22 -11.09
C ALA A 169 -21.87 11.80 -10.49
N ILE A 170 -21.98 12.80 -9.61
CA ILE A 170 -20.81 13.37 -8.91
C ILE A 170 -20.14 12.29 -8.05
N LEU A 171 -20.90 11.54 -7.26
CA LEU A 171 -20.37 10.47 -6.41
C LEU A 171 -19.65 9.39 -7.22
N HIS A 172 -20.22 8.95 -8.36
CA HIS A 172 -19.55 8.02 -9.26
C HIS A 172 -18.25 8.60 -9.84
N SER A 173 -18.26 9.86 -10.28
CA SER A 173 -17.06 10.50 -10.84
C SER A 173 -15.92 10.64 -9.82
N VAL A 174 -16.27 10.93 -8.55
CA VAL A 174 -15.31 11.04 -7.45
C VAL A 174 -14.75 9.66 -7.11
N ASN A 175 -15.58 8.63 -7.06
CA ASN A 175 -15.14 7.26 -6.83
C ASN A 175 -14.19 6.76 -7.93
N ASP A 176 -14.50 7.04 -9.20
CA ASP A 176 -13.62 6.68 -10.32
C ASP A 176 -12.28 7.42 -10.24
N HIS A 177 -12.31 8.72 -9.94
CA HIS A 177 -11.09 9.51 -9.75
C HIS A 177 -10.23 9.00 -8.59
N LEU A 178 -10.84 8.66 -7.44
CA LEU A 178 -10.17 8.06 -6.29
C LEU A 178 -9.55 6.72 -6.65
N ASN A 179 -10.26 5.86 -7.39
CA ASN A 179 -9.77 4.55 -7.79
C ASN A 179 -8.57 4.67 -8.76
N VAL A 180 -8.67 5.57 -9.74
CA VAL A 180 -7.55 5.89 -10.64
C VAL A 180 -6.36 6.42 -9.84
N THR A 181 -6.58 7.37 -8.93
CA THR A 181 -5.53 7.95 -8.08
C THR A 181 -4.86 6.88 -7.22
N PHE A 182 -5.65 5.99 -6.61
CA PHE A 182 -5.14 4.89 -5.80
C PHE A 182 -4.35 3.88 -6.63
N SER A 183 -4.83 3.56 -7.85
CA SER A 183 -4.13 2.70 -8.80
C SER A 183 -2.77 3.29 -9.19
N PHE A 184 -2.71 4.59 -9.52
CA PHE A 184 -1.44 5.27 -9.80
C PHE A 184 -0.51 5.30 -8.59
N ALA A 185 -1.04 5.58 -7.39
CA ALA A 185 -0.25 5.59 -6.16
C ALA A 185 0.31 4.19 -5.85
N PHE A 186 -0.49 3.14 -6.02
CA PHE A 186 -0.07 1.75 -5.86
C PHE A 186 1.01 1.38 -6.88
N GLN A 187 0.79 1.72 -8.16
CA GLN A 187 1.76 1.46 -9.23
C GLN A 187 3.08 2.19 -8.97
N TYR A 188 3.04 3.45 -8.52
CA TYR A 188 4.22 4.23 -8.15
C TYR A 188 4.98 3.60 -6.97
N PHE A 189 4.26 3.12 -5.95
CA PHE A 189 4.87 2.43 -4.82
C PHE A 189 5.58 1.15 -5.25
N ILE A 190 4.97 0.35 -6.13
CA ILE A 190 5.60 -0.85 -6.70
C ILE A 190 6.87 -0.50 -7.47
N ILE A 191 6.85 0.54 -8.31
CA ILE A 191 8.02 0.98 -9.09
C ILE A 191 9.13 1.45 -8.16
N LEU A 192 8.83 2.25 -7.13
CA LEU A 192 9.80 2.70 -6.14
C LEU A 192 10.45 1.51 -5.41
N SER A 193 9.64 0.54 -4.98
CA SER A 193 10.14 -0.67 -4.33
C SER A 193 11.05 -1.49 -5.24
N GLN A 194 10.68 -1.66 -6.51
CA GLN A 194 11.46 -2.42 -7.48
C GLN A 194 12.77 -1.70 -7.85
N CYS A 195 12.75 -0.38 -7.98
CA CYS A 195 13.93 0.44 -8.22
C CYS A 195 14.93 0.32 -7.05
N SER A 196 14.43 0.40 -5.80
CA SER A 196 15.25 0.22 -4.61
C SER A 196 15.94 -1.15 -4.57
N GLN A 197 15.20 -2.21 -4.91
CA GLN A 197 15.76 -3.56 -4.99
C GLN A 197 16.83 -3.68 -6.08
N ALA A 198 16.59 -3.12 -7.27
CA ALA A 198 17.55 -3.14 -8.37
C ALA A 198 18.86 -2.41 -7.99
N SER A 199 18.76 -1.23 -7.36
CA SER A 199 19.94 -0.50 -6.87
C SER A 199 20.73 -1.30 -5.83
N ALA A 200 20.06 -1.97 -4.89
CA ALA A 200 20.71 -2.81 -3.90
C ALA A 200 21.48 -3.98 -4.54
N LEU A 201 20.89 -4.62 -5.54
CA LEU A 201 21.55 -5.70 -6.29
C LEU A 201 22.78 -5.19 -7.06
N THR A 202 22.68 -4.05 -7.74
CA THR A 202 23.81 -3.43 -8.45
C THR A 202 24.96 -3.13 -7.50
N VAL A 203 24.67 -2.57 -6.31
CA VAL A 203 25.69 -2.30 -5.29
C VAL A 203 26.35 -3.61 -4.84
N GLY A 204 25.57 -4.65 -4.52
CA GLY A 204 26.13 -5.94 -4.09
C GLY A 204 27.00 -6.62 -5.16
N CYS A 205 26.65 -6.46 -6.44
CA CYS A 205 27.47 -6.94 -7.56
C CYS A 205 28.82 -6.20 -7.62
N LEU A 206 28.80 -4.87 -7.47
CA LEU A 206 30.02 -4.05 -7.43
C LEU A 206 30.91 -4.41 -6.24
N GLU A 207 30.33 -4.63 -5.06
CA GLU A 207 31.07 -5.02 -3.87
C GLU A 207 31.75 -6.38 -4.06
N THR A 208 31.00 -7.37 -4.57
CA THR A 208 31.55 -8.70 -4.83
C THR A 208 32.66 -8.66 -5.88
N TYR A 209 32.49 -7.86 -6.94
CA TYR A 209 33.51 -7.67 -7.96
C TYR A 209 34.79 -7.06 -7.38
N ARG A 210 34.66 -5.97 -6.61
CA ARG A 210 35.80 -5.33 -5.92
C ARG A 210 36.54 -6.34 -5.05
N ASP A 211 35.82 -7.11 -4.24
CA ASP A 211 36.42 -8.09 -3.33
C ASP A 211 37.13 -9.22 -4.09
N ALA A 212 36.57 -9.67 -5.22
CA ALA A 212 37.20 -10.67 -6.08
C ALA A 212 38.49 -10.13 -6.72
N VAL A 213 38.49 -8.88 -7.18
CA VAL A 213 39.68 -8.21 -7.71
C VAL A 213 40.76 -8.09 -6.63
N CYS A 214 40.42 -7.61 -5.42
CA CYS A 214 41.37 -7.51 -4.31
C CYS A 214 42.00 -8.87 -3.97
N LYS A 215 41.20 -9.93 -3.82
CA LYS A 215 41.70 -11.28 -3.57
C LYS A 215 42.64 -11.78 -4.67
N THR A 216 42.34 -11.46 -5.91
CA THR A 216 43.18 -11.81 -7.06
C THR A 216 44.50 -11.05 -7.02
N CYS A 217 44.48 -9.75 -6.71
CA CYS A 217 45.69 -8.95 -6.51
C CYS A 217 46.58 -9.53 -5.40
N ASP A 218 45.99 -9.94 -4.28
CA ASP A 218 46.73 -10.55 -3.17
C ASP A 218 47.36 -11.90 -3.58
N ALA A 219 46.62 -12.73 -4.33
CA ALA A 219 47.12 -14.01 -4.83
C ALA A 219 48.25 -13.82 -5.86
N VAL A 220 48.16 -12.80 -6.71
CA VAL A 220 49.22 -12.45 -7.66
C VAL A 220 50.45 -11.91 -6.92
N ASP A 221 50.29 -11.04 -5.93
CA ASP A 221 51.39 -10.56 -5.09
C ASP A 221 52.12 -11.70 -4.37
N HIS A 222 51.36 -12.67 -3.84
CA HIS A 222 51.92 -13.88 -3.26
C HIS A 222 52.71 -14.72 -4.29
N ASN A 223 52.20 -14.84 -5.52
CA ASN A 223 52.91 -15.52 -6.61
C ASN A 223 54.19 -14.81 -6.99
N ILE A 224 54.18 -13.48 -7.08
CA ILE A 224 55.37 -12.68 -7.38
C ILE A 224 56.44 -12.95 -6.31
N LYS A 225 56.08 -12.86 -5.03
CA LYS A 225 56.98 -13.18 -3.90
C LYS A 225 57.55 -14.60 -4.01
N SER A 226 56.69 -15.58 -4.29
CA SER A 226 57.09 -16.97 -4.46
C SER A 226 58.06 -17.17 -5.63
N MET A 227 57.83 -16.45 -6.75
CA MET A 227 58.69 -16.51 -7.92
C MET A 227 60.08 -15.92 -7.62
N TYR A 228 60.15 -14.79 -6.91
CA TYR A 228 61.43 -14.23 -6.45
C TYR A 228 62.16 -15.15 -5.46
N GLN A 229 61.42 -15.78 -4.54
CA GLN A 229 61.99 -16.81 -3.65
C GLN A 229 62.55 -18.00 -4.42
N LEU A 230 61.83 -18.49 -5.43
CA LEU A 230 62.29 -19.57 -6.29
C LEU A 230 63.56 -19.18 -7.04
N MET A 231 63.63 -17.97 -7.61
CA MET A 231 64.83 -17.48 -8.28
C MET A 231 66.05 -17.46 -7.34
N ALA A 232 65.88 -16.97 -6.11
CA ALA A 232 66.94 -16.99 -5.11
C ALA A 232 67.39 -18.43 -4.78
N LYS A 233 66.44 -19.38 -4.67
CA LYS A 233 66.76 -20.79 -4.44
C LYS A 233 67.42 -21.49 -5.63
N CYS A 234 67.06 -21.15 -6.86
CA CYS A 234 67.74 -21.63 -8.05
C CYS A 234 69.19 -21.16 -8.10
N GLU A 235 69.45 -19.91 -7.72
CA GLU A 235 70.82 -19.38 -7.66
C GLU A 235 71.65 -20.08 -6.57
N GLU A 236 71.07 -20.29 -5.39
CA GLU A 236 71.70 -21.03 -4.29
C GLU A 236 72.01 -22.48 -4.67
N LEU A 237 71.06 -23.16 -5.34
CA LEU A 237 71.23 -24.52 -5.87
C LEU A 237 72.33 -24.59 -6.94
N SER A 238 72.39 -23.61 -7.85
CA SER A 238 73.43 -23.53 -8.87
C SER A 238 74.82 -23.41 -8.25
N LYS A 239 74.97 -22.56 -7.21
CA LYS A 239 76.22 -22.43 -6.44
C LYS A 239 76.60 -23.73 -5.74
N SER A 240 75.65 -24.43 -5.13
CA SER A 240 75.91 -25.69 -4.41
C SER A 240 76.24 -26.87 -5.33
N MET A 241 75.78 -26.85 -6.58
CA MET A 241 76.08 -27.87 -7.60
C MET A 241 77.50 -27.75 -8.21
N GLY A 242 78.21 -26.65 -8.00
CA GLY A 242 79.56 -26.43 -8.55
C GLY A 242 80.57 -27.58 -8.35
N PRO A 243 80.69 -28.18 -7.15
CA PRO A 243 81.57 -29.33 -6.92
C PRO A 243 81.17 -30.60 -7.69
N VAL A 244 79.87 -30.82 -7.93
CA VAL A 244 79.36 -31.99 -8.66
C VAL A 244 79.84 -31.96 -10.11
N TYR A 245 79.79 -30.79 -10.76
CA TYR A 245 80.33 -30.61 -12.11
C TYR A 245 81.84 -30.88 -12.18
N LYS A 246 82.61 -30.47 -11.15
CA LYS A 246 84.04 -30.77 -11.07
C LYS A 246 84.31 -32.27 -10.94
N LEU A 247 83.54 -32.96 -10.10
CA LEU A 247 83.66 -34.42 -9.93
C LEU A 247 83.29 -35.16 -11.22
N ALA A 248 82.26 -34.71 -11.93
CA ALA A 248 81.85 -35.29 -13.20
C ALA A 248 82.96 -35.22 -14.26
N GLU A 249 83.71 -34.12 -14.34
CA GLU A 249 84.84 -34.00 -15.27
C GLU A 249 86.00 -34.91 -14.88
N GLN A 250 86.32 -35.02 -13.58
CA GLN A 250 87.35 -35.95 -13.10
C GLN A 250 87.01 -37.41 -13.48
N MET A 251 85.75 -37.81 -13.32
CA MET A 251 85.30 -39.14 -13.76
C MET A 251 85.43 -39.31 -15.28
N ARG A 252 85.11 -38.29 -16.07
CA ARG A 252 85.20 -38.35 -17.54
C ARG A 252 86.65 -38.53 -18.00
N VAL A 253 87.59 -37.81 -17.39
CA VAL A 253 89.03 -37.94 -17.64
C VAL A 253 89.51 -39.34 -17.24
N SER A 254 89.14 -39.83 -16.05
CA SER A 254 89.52 -41.17 -15.59
C SER A 254 89.02 -42.26 -16.53
N LYS A 255 87.78 -42.15 -17.04
CA LYS A 255 87.23 -43.09 -18.03
C LYS A 255 87.99 -43.01 -19.35
N HIS A 256 88.27 -41.81 -19.86
CA HIS A 256 89.00 -41.65 -21.12
C HIS A 256 90.44 -42.21 -21.02
N LEU A 257 91.11 -42.00 -19.89
CA LEU A 257 92.45 -42.55 -19.66
C LEU A 257 92.41 -44.08 -19.60
N SER A 258 91.42 -44.64 -18.89
CA SER A 258 91.22 -46.08 -18.81
C SER A 258 90.94 -46.72 -20.18
N VAL A 259 90.14 -46.08 -21.04
CA VAL A 259 89.85 -46.59 -22.39
C VAL A 259 91.11 -46.56 -23.27
N ARG A 260 91.90 -45.47 -23.22
CA ARG A 260 93.18 -45.40 -23.96
C ARG A 260 94.17 -46.45 -23.48
N ALA A 261 94.28 -46.65 -22.17
CA ALA A 261 95.14 -47.67 -21.58
C ALA A 261 94.72 -49.08 -22.02
N CYS A 262 93.41 -49.37 -22.02
CA CYS A 262 92.87 -50.65 -22.48
C CYS A 262 93.13 -50.88 -23.98
N PHE A 263 93.01 -49.83 -24.81
CA PHE A 263 93.29 -49.91 -26.25
C PHE A 263 94.76 -50.16 -26.56
N LEU A 264 95.67 -49.49 -25.83
CA LEU A 264 97.11 -49.73 -25.94
C LEU A 264 97.46 -51.18 -25.57
N HIS A 265 96.82 -51.73 -24.53
CA HIS A 265 97.02 -53.11 -24.08
C HIS A 265 96.41 -54.17 -25.03
N TYR A 266 95.53 -53.78 -25.96
CA TYR A 266 94.96 -54.70 -26.95
C TYR A 266 95.75 -54.72 -28.27
N PHE A 267 96.50 -53.64 -28.56
CA PHE A 267 97.27 -53.48 -29.80
C PHE A 267 98.78 -53.74 -29.65
N TYR A 268 99.29 -53.73 -28.43
CA TYR A 268 100.64 -54.19 -28.06
C TYR A 268 100.55 -55.52 -27.32
#